data_AF-A0A4U9D9G0-F1
#
_entry.id   AF-A0A4U9D9G0-F1
#
_cell.length_a   1.000
_cell.length_b   1.000
_cell.length_c   1.000
_cell.angle_alpha   90.00
_cell.angle_beta   90.00
_cell.angle_gamma   90.00
#
_symmetry.space_group_name_H-M   'P 1'
#
loop_
_entity.id
_entity.type
_entity.pdbx_description
1 polymer ?
#
loop_
_entity_poly.entity_id
_entity_poly.type
_entity_poly.pdbx_seq_one_letter_code
_entity_poly.pdbx_strand_id
1 'polypeptide(L)'
;MIRKLASGLYIWLPTGLRVLKKVENIVREEMNNAGAIEVSMPVVQPADLWQESGRWEQYGPELLRFVDRGDRPFVLGPTHEEVITDLIRNELNSYKQLPLNFFQIQTKFRDEVRRALA
;
A
#
# COMPACT_ATOMS: atom_id res chain seq x y z
N MET A 1 -7.59 22.52 -6.34
CA MET A 1 -7.29 21.58 -5.23
C MET A 1 -6.38 20.45 -5.69
N ILE A 2 -6.59 19.88 -6.88
CA ILE A 2 -5.66 18.93 -7.51
C ILE A 2 -5.29 19.38 -8.92
N ARG A 3 -4.16 18.91 -9.45
CA ARG A 3 -3.73 19.10 -10.85
C ARG A 3 -3.33 17.76 -11.47
N LYS A 4 -3.85 17.44 -12.64
CA LYS A 4 -3.46 16.22 -13.37
C LYS A 4 -2.00 16.31 -13.83
N LEU A 5 -1.21 15.27 -13.54
CA LEU A 5 0.15 15.10 -14.06
C LEU A 5 0.16 14.12 -15.23
N ALA A 6 -0.49 12.96 -15.06
CA ALA A 6 -0.72 11.96 -16.09
C ALA A 6 -2.09 11.30 -15.90
N SER A 7 -2.46 10.32 -16.73
CA SER A 7 -3.70 9.56 -16.49
C SER A 7 -3.62 8.85 -15.14
N GLY A 8 -4.62 9.03 -14.27
CA GLY A 8 -4.64 8.45 -12.92
C GLY A 8 -3.67 9.07 -11.90
N LEU A 9 -2.77 9.98 -12.32
CA LEU A 9 -1.76 10.59 -11.45
C LEU A 9 -2.03 12.08 -11.26
N TYR A 10 -2.18 12.50 -9.99
CA TYR A 10 -2.56 13.85 -9.61
C TYR A 10 -1.61 14.44 -8.57
N ILE A 11 -1.36 15.74 -8.71
CA ILE A 11 -0.65 16.55 -7.73
C ILE A 11 -1.67 17.18 -6.80
N TRP A 12 -1.50 16.97 -5.49
CA TRP A 12 -2.23 17.72 -4.46
C TRP A 12 -1.65 19.13 -4.37
N LEU A 13 -2.45 20.14 -4.72
CA LEU A 13 -2.08 21.55 -4.55
C LEU A 13 -2.26 21.97 -3.09
N PRO A 14 -1.68 23.10 -2.62
CA PRO A 14 -1.67 23.45 -1.19
C PRO A 14 -3.02 23.37 -0.48
N THR A 15 -4.10 23.85 -1.13
CA THR A 15 -5.46 23.77 -0.56
C THR A 15 -6.01 22.35 -0.51
N GLY A 16 -5.71 21.51 -1.51
CA GLY A 16 -6.09 20.11 -1.51
C GLY A 16 -5.33 19.30 -0.47
N LEU A 17 -4.02 19.55 -0.35
CA LEU A 17 -3.17 18.89 0.66
C LEU A 17 -3.62 19.20 2.09
N ARG A 18 -4.08 20.43 2.36
CA ARG A 18 -4.66 20.79 3.67
C ARG A 18 -5.92 19.98 3.99
N VAL A 19 -6.75 19.69 3.00
CA VAL A 19 -7.97 18.87 3.19
C VAL A 19 -7.60 17.40 3.34
N LEU A 20 -6.69 16.88 2.51
CA LEU A 20 -6.19 15.51 2.61
C LEU A 20 -5.68 15.22 4.03
N LYS A 21 -4.82 16.08 4.58
CA LYS A 21 -4.29 15.93 5.94
C LYS A 21 -5.37 15.93 7.03
N LYS A 22 -6.46 16.70 6.87
CA LYS A 22 -7.57 16.66 7.82
C LYS A 22 -8.28 15.31 7.81
N VAL A 23 -8.49 14.73 6.62
CA VAL A 23 -9.10 13.41 6.48
C VAL A 23 -8.18 12.33 7.07
N GLU A 24 -6.89 12.36 6.74
CA GLU A 24 -5.90 11.43 7.28
C GLU A 24 -5.84 11.48 8.82
N ASN A 25 -5.91 12.68 9.41
CA ASN A 25 -5.89 12.84 10.86
C ASN A 25 -7.11 12.23 11.53
N ILE A 26 -8.32 12.45 11.02
CA ILE A 26 -9.54 11.85 11.57
C ILE A 26 -9.46 10.32 11.50
N VAL A 27 -9.06 9.77 10.34
CA VAL A 27 -8.91 8.31 10.18
C VAL A 27 -7.90 7.75 11.18
N ARG A 28 -6.75 8.42 11.33
CA ARG A 28 -5.71 8.02 12.29
C ARG A 28 -6.19 8.08 13.73
N GLU A 29 -6.88 9.16 14.11
CA GLU A 29 -7.44 9.33 15.46
C GLU A 29 -8.41 8.18 15.79
N GLU A 30 -9.32 7.85 14.88
CA GLU A 30 -10.28 6.75 15.11
C GLU A 30 -9.61 5.37 15.13
N MET A 31 -8.62 5.13 14.27
CA MET A 31 -7.86 3.87 14.30
C MET A 31 -7.06 3.71 15.61
N ASN A 32 -6.45 4.80 16.09
CA ASN A 32 -5.75 4.81 17.36
C ASN A 32 -6.72 4.61 18.54
N ASN A 33 -7.91 5.25 18.51
CA ASN A 33 -8.96 5.06 19.52
C ASN A 33 -9.45 3.61 19.57
N ALA A 34 -9.46 2.91 18.43
CA ALA A 34 -9.78 1.48 18.34
C ALA A 34 -8.61 0.55 18.75
N GLY A 35 -7.47 1.11 19.18
CA GLY A 35 -6.29 0.34 19.61
C GLY A 35 -5.45 -0.22 18.47
N ALA A 36 -5.63 0.27 17.23
CA ALA A 36 -4.76 -0.11 16.12
C ALA A 36 -3.41 0.61 16.21
N ILE A 37 -2.37 -0.03 15.69
CA ILE A 37 -0.99 0.42 15.72
C ILE A 37 -0.60 0.87 14.31
N GLU A 38 -0.28 2.15 14.16
CA GLU A 38 0.17 2.69 12.87
C GLU A 38 1.61 2.22 12.56
N VAL A 39 1.80 1.68 11.36
CA VAL A 39 3.10 1.32 10.79
C VAL A 39 3.25 1.99 9.42
N SER A 40 4.46 2.03 8.89
CA SER A 40 4.74 2.55 7.54
C SER A 40 5.52 1.51 6.76
N MET A 41 4.87 0.87 5.79
CA MET A 41 5.48 -0.17 4.98
C MET A 41 5.92 0.39 3.61
N PRO A 42 7.02 -0.12 3.02
CA PRO A 42 7.52 0.35 1.73
C PRO A 42 6.49 0.25 0.59
N VAL A 43 6.50 1.22 -0.34
CA VAL A 43 5.70 1.14 -1.58
C VAL A 43 6.23 0.04 -2.49
N VAL A 44 7.57 -0.07 -2.57
CA VAL A 44 8.25 -1.11 -3.34
C VAL A 44 8.27 -2.40 -2.52
N GLN A 45 7.81 -3.50 -3.11
CA GLN A 45 7.74 -4.80 -2.43
C GLN A 45 8.44 -5.87 -3.28
N PRO A 46 9.21 -6.78 -2.66
CA PRO A 46 9.91 -7.86 -3.38
C PRO A 46 8.90 -8.83 -4.00
N ALA A 47 9.19 -9.32 -5.20
CA ALA A 47 8.34 -10.30 -5.88
C ALA A 47 8.17 -11.60 -5.08
N ASP A 48 9.21 -12.03 -4.36
CA ASP A 48 9.23 -13.29 -3.61
C ASP A 48 8.04 -13.41 -2.65
N LEU A 49 7.67 -12.31 -1.97
CA LEU A 49 6.51 -12.29 -1.07
C LEU A 49 5.18 -12.51 -1.81
N TRP A 50 5.04 -11.94 -3.01
CA TRP A 50 3.86 -12.10 -3.87
C TRP A 50 3.80 -13.48 -4.52
N GLN A 51 4.97 -14.07 -4.77
CA GLN A 51 5.08 -15.44 -5.27
C GLN A 51 4.72 -16.45 -4.18
N GLU A 52 5.17 -16.22 -2.93
CA GLU A 52 4.82 -17.04 -1.76
C GLU A 52 3.29 -17.11 -1.56
N SER A 53 2.58 -15.99 -1.75
CA SER A 53 1.11 -15.96 -1.66
C SER A 53 0.38 -16.47 -2.91
N GLY A 54 1.11 -16.70 -4.02
CA GLY A 54 0.54 -17.00 -5.33
C GLY A 54 -0.13 -15.81 -6.03
N ARG A 55 -0.22 -14.63 -5.40
CA ARG A 55 -0.87 -13.43 -5.97
C ARG A 55 -0.04 -12.77 -7.05
N TRP A 56 1.24 -13.10 -7.17
CA TRP A 56 2.11 -12.63 -8.25
C TRP A 56 1.49 -12.85 -9.62
N GLU A 57 0.93 -14.03 -9.89
CA GLU A 57 0.29 -14.33 -11.18
C GLU A 57 -1.20 -13.95 -11.17
N GLN A 58 -1.90 -14.27 -10.08
CA GLN A 58 -3.36 -14.12 -9.99
C GLN A 58 -3.83 -12.67 -10.07
N TYR A 59 -3.04 -11.69 -9.59
CA TYR A 59 -3.41 -10.28 -9.63
C TYR A 59 -3.49 -9.73 -11.07
N GLY A 60 -2.81 -10.38 -12.02
CA GLY A 60 -2.91 -10.03 -13.43
C GLY A 60 -2.20 -8.72 -13.81
N PRO A 61 -2.72 -7.98 -14.81
CA PRO A 61 -2.02 -6.85 -15.42
C PRO A 61 -2.01 -5.57 -14.57
N GLU A 62 -2.95 -5.43 -13.63
CA GLU A 62 -3.02 -4.24 -12.75
C GLU A 62 -1.86 -4.16 -11.76
N LEU A 63 -1.16 -5.29 -11.54
CA LEU A 63 0.03 -5.36 -10.69
C LEU A 63 1.23 -4.82 -11.47
N LEU A 64 1.62 -3.58 -11.16
CA LEU A 64 2.80 -2.97 -11.77
C LEU A 64 4.08 -3.65 -11.26
N ARG A 65 4.71 -4.43 -12.15
CA ARG A 65 5.97 -5.13 -11.92
C ARG A 65 7.11 -4.36 -12.55
N PHE A 66 8.26 -4.32 -11.88
CA PHE A 66 9.48 -3.74 -12.42
C PHE A 66 10.71 -4.51 -11.93
N VAL A 67 11.84 -4.29 -12.59
CA VAL A 67 13.14 -4.85 -12.19
C VAL A 67 14.06 -3.71 -11.77
N ASP A 68 14.85 -3.94 -10.71
CA ASP A 68 15.88 -2.98 -10.33
C ASP A 68 17.15 -3.14 -11.19
N ARG A 69 18.17 -2.32 -10.91
CA ARG A 69 19.46 -2.35 -11.62
C ARG A 69 20.24 -3.66 -11.47
N GLY A 70 19.85 -4.53 -10.55
CA GLY A 70 20.47 -5.82 -10.29
C GLY A 70 19.59 -6.99 -10.74
N ASP A 71 18.67 -6.74 -11.68
CA ASP A 71 17.75 -7.72 -12.26
C ASP A 71 16.84 -8.41 -11.22
N ARG A 72 16.58 -7.76 -10.08
CA ARG A 72 15.66 -8.29 -9.07
C ARG A 72 14.23 -7.79 -9.33
N PRO A 73 13.24 -8.68 -9.34
CA PRO A 73 11.84 -8.32 -9.58
C PRO A 73 11.17 -7.74 -8.33
N PHE A 74 10.39 -6.68 -8.54
CA PHE A 74 9.62 -5.96 -7.53
C PHE A 74 8.24 -5.57 -8.07
N VAL A 75 7.36 -5.14 -7.16
CA VAL A 75 6.10 -4.47 -7.49
C VAL A 75 5.98 -3.14 -6.78
N LEU A 76 5.21 -2.23 -7.37
CA LEU A 76 4.61 -1.13 -6.61
C LEU A 76 3.33 -1.64 -5.95
N GLY A 77 3.35 -1.75 -4.62
CA GLY A 77 2.31 -2.40 -3.84
C GLY A 77 0.91 -1.79 -4.06
N PRO A 78 -0.05 -2.55 -4.62
CA PRO A 78 -1.46 -2.14 -4.67
C PRO A 78 -2.16 -2.34 -3.32
N THR A 79 -1.55 -3.15 -2.44
CA THR A 79 -1.93 -3.46 -1.06
C THR A 79 -0.71 -4.14 -0.36
N HIS A 80 -0.84 -4.56 0.90
CA HIS A 80 0.29 -4.95 1.76
C HIS A 80 0.04 -6.23 2.58
N GLU A 81 -0.90 -7.11 2.21
CA GLU A 81 -1.21 -8.32 3.00
C GLU A 81 0.03 -9.22 3.18
N GLU A 82 0.81 -9.43 2.13
CA GLU A 82 2.04 -10.22 2.17
C GLU A 82 3.11 -9.56 3.05
N VAL A 83 3.26 -8.24 2.93
CA VAL A 83 4.28 -7.48 3.67
C VAL A 83 3.97 -7.45 5.16
N ILE A 84 2.71 -7.23 5.55
CA ILE A 84 2.36 -7.26 6.97
C ILE A 84 2.46 -8.69 7.51
N THR A 85 2.11 -9.71 6.72
CA THR A 85 2.24 -11.10 7.15
C THR A 85 3.71 -11.48 7.37
N ASP A 86 4.62 -11.07 6.48
CA ASP A 86 6.05 -11.28 6.65
C ASP A 86 6.63 -10.53 7.85
N LEU A 87 6.19 -9.29 8.12
CA LEU A 87 6.57 -8.59 9.34
C LEU A 87 6.12 -9.37 10.58
N ILE A 88 4.84 -9.74 10.62
CA ILE A 88 4.23 -10.35 11.80
C ILE A 88 4.76 -11.76 12.08
N ARG A 89 5.05 -12.57 11.05
CA ARG A 89 5.64 -13.91 11.25
C ARG A 89 7.05 -13.86 11.86
N ASN A 90 7.78 -12.75 11.67
CA ASN A 90 9.12 -12.56 12.23
C ASN A 90 9.08 -11.96 13.65
N GLU A 91 8.03 -11.21 14.01
CA GLU A 91 7.91 -10.50 15.29
C GLU A 91 7.05 -11.24 16.34
N LEU A 92 6.03 -11.99 15.92
CA LEU A 92 5.11 -12.68 16.83
C LEU A 92 5.46 -14.15 16.99
N ASN A 93 5.84 -14.52 18.21
CA ASN A 93 6.25 -15.88 18.56
C ASN A 93 5.36 -16.52 19.65
N SER A 94 4.40 -15.77 20.20
CA SER A 94 3.53 -16.22 21.28
C SER A 94 2.11 -15.70 21.15
N TYR A 95 1.13 -16.56 21.43
CA TYR A 95 -0.29 -16.19 21.48
C TYR A 95 -0.58 -15.05 22.48
N LYS A 96 0.28 -14.87 23.49
CA LYS A 96 0.15 -13.79 24.49
C LYS A 96 0.32 -12.39 23.89
N GLN A 97 0.95 -12.28 22.72
CA GLN A 97 1.11 -11.01 22.02
C GLN A 97 -0.16 -10.63 21.24
N LEU A 98 -1.17 -11.53 21.15
CA LEU A 98 -2.42 -11.29 20.43
C LEU A 98 -3.56 -10.90 21.39
N PRO A 99 -4.55 -10.11 20.94
CA PRO A 99 -4.75 -9.61 19.56
C PRO A 99 -3.91 -8.37 19.23
N LEU A 100 -3.57 -8.20 17.94
CA LEU A 100 -2.96 -6.98 17.39
C LEU A 100 -3.68 -6.54 16.14
N ASN A 101 -3.74 -5.23 15.93
CA ASN A 101 -4.32 -4.62 14.74
C ASN A 101 -3.34 -3.58 14.21
N PHE A 102 -2.90 -3.71 12.96
CA PHE A 102 -1.93 -2.82 12.34
C PHE A 102 -2.57 -2.09 11.16
N PHE A 103 -2.22 -0.82 10.97
CA PHE A 103 -2.68 -0.04 9.83
C PHE A 103 -1.60 0.90 9.31
N GLN A 104 -1.80 1.42 8.10
CA GLN A 104 -0.94 2.46 7.53
C GLN A 104 -1.76 3.40 6.65
N ILE A 105 -1.34 4.67 6.57
CA ILE A 105 -1.82 5.63 5.58
C ILE A 105 -0.67 5.89 4.60
N GLN A 106 -0.73 5.25 3.43
CA GLN A 106 0.39 5.23 2.48
C GLN A 106 -0.09 5.07 1.03
N THR A 107 0.65 5.66 0.08
CA THR A 107 0.35 5.68 -1.36
C THR A 107 0.46 4.31 -2.03
N LYS A 108 -0.64 3.85 -2.63
CA LYS A 108 -0.71 2.61 -3.41
C LYS A 108 -0.65 2.89 -4.91
N PHE A 109 -0.31 1.87 -5.70
CA PHE A 109 -0.37 1.95 -7.16
C PHE A 109 -1.14 0.75 -7.73
N ARG A 110 -2.05 1.02 -8.68
CA ARG A 110 -2.76 0.02 -9.49
C ARG A 110 -2.77 0.50 -10.93
N ASP A 111 -2.36 -0.35 -11.86
CA ASP A 111 -2.35 -0.02 -13.29
C ASP A 111 -3.75 -0.24 -13.90
N GLU A 112 -4.68 0.63 -13.50
CA GLU A 112 -6.09 0.53 -13.82
C GLU A 112 -6.37 0.66 -15.32
N VAL A 113 -7.07 -0.32 -15.89
CA VAL A 113 -7.52 -0.27 -17.29
C VAL A 113 -8.59 0.81 -17.44
N ARG A 114 -8.25 1.91 -18.13
CA ARG A 114 -9.26 2.87 -18.58
C ARG A 114 -9.73 2.54 -19.99
N ARG A 115 -10.98 2.09 -20.12
CA ARG A 115 -11.68 2.18 -21.41
C ARG A 115 -11.80 3.67 -21.75
N ALA A 116 -11.18 4.09 -22.86
CA ALA A 116 -11.56 5.36 -23.46
C ALA A 116 -13.03 5.23 -23.86
N LEU A 117 -13.89 6.12 -23.36
CA LEU A 117 -15.18 6.33 -23.99
C LEU A 117 -14.85 6.90 -25.38
N ALA A 118 -14.97 6.05 -26.40
CA ALA A 118 -14.93 6.45 -27.80
C ALA A 118 -16.22 7.20 -28.17
#